data_AF-A0A9E1JZ37-F1
#
_entry.id   AF-A0A9E1JZ37-F1
#
_cell.length_a   1.000
_cell.length_b   1.000
_cell.length_c   1.000
_cell.angle_alpha   90.00
_cell.angle_beta   90.00
_cell.angle_gamma   90.00
#
_symmetry.space_group_name_H-M   'P 1'
#
loop_
_entity.id
_entity.type
_entity.pdbx_description
1 polymer ?
#
loop_
_entity_poly.entity_id
_entity_poly.type
_entity_poly.pdbx_seq_one_letter_code
_entity_poly.pdbx_strand_id
1 'polypeptide(L)'
;MTDKMVNGIFFIIAGLGSIAVYMLLGETGILDKGHTEKIAAYALITIPLAFMMTRNVNKNAFIKVQTYIDAGLLMIVVGLIMGLVSDAINSAELSAESNLIGEAIAWTGWSIMYLGIFFTGLGYLCTNLFPNWLSGLLSLTSFVMFAYLAILSPEQLSNSGDSIVAPLWMINSLVLVVLGIFTIRRVEEN
;
A
#
# COMPACT_ATOMS: atom_id res chain seq x y z
N MET A 1 14.82 5.28 -20.00
CA MET A 1 13.79 5.48 -18.96
C MET A 1 14.47 6.19 -17.80
N THR A 2 13.93 7.32 -17.32
CA THR A 2 14.55 8.09 -16.22
C THR A 2 14.10 7.55 -14.86
N ASP A 3 14.85 7.84 -13.78
CA ASP A 3 14.53 7.38 -12.43
C ASP A 3 13.13 7.80 -11.98
N LYS A 4 12.70 9.03 -12.32
CA LYS A 4 11.34 9.50 -12.04
C LYS A 4 10.27 8.72 -12.80
N MET A 5 10.55 8.30 -14.04
CA MET A 5 9.61 7.46 -14.80
C MET A 5 9.46 6.10 -14.13
N VAL A 6 10.56 5.48 -13.71
CA VAL A 6 10.53 4.18 -13.01
C VAL A 6 9.75 4.29 -11.71
N ASN A 7 10.05 5.30 -10.90
CA ASN A 7 9.36 5.53 -9.63
C ASN A 7 7.86 5.75 -9.81
N GLY A 8 7.47 6.56 -10.80
CA GLY A 8 6.07 6.79 -11.09
C GLY A 8 5.34 5.54 -11.60
N ILE A 9 6.00 4.69 -12.38
CA ILE A 9 5.48 3.38 -12.78
C ILE A 9 5.28 2.48 -11.55
N PHE A 10 6.23 2.47 -10.60
CA PHE A 10 6.05 1.70 -9.36
C PHE A 10 4.84 2.15 -8.56
N PHE A 11 4.57 3.45 -8.44
CA PHE A 11 3.34 3.93 -7.82
C PHE A 11 2.06 3.49 -8.55
N ILE A 12 2.08 3.45 -9.89
CA ILE A 12 0.94 2.98 -10.68
C ILE A 12 0.71 1.49 -10.47
N ILE A 13 1.78 0.67 -10.48
CA ILE A 13 1.69 -0.77 -10.20
C ILE A 13 1.27 -1.01 -8.74
N ALA A 14 1.74 -0.19 -7.81
CA ALA A 14 1.36 -0.27 -6.40
C ALA A 14 -0.14 -0.03 -6.19
N GLY A 15 -0.74 0.86 -6.98
CA GLY A 15 -2.17 1.13 -6.96
C GLY A 15 -3.01 0.09 -7.70
N LEU A 16 -2.59 -0.35 -8.90
CA LEU A 16 -3.45 -1.14 -9.81
C LEU A 16 -3.03 -2.59 -9.99
N GLY A 17 -1.81 -2.95 -9.63
CA GLY A 17 -1.21 -4.22 -10.03
C GLY A 17 -1.92 -5.43 -9.43
N SER A 18 -2.16 -5.44 -8.11
CA SER A 18 -2.92 -6.52 -7.48
C SER A 18 -4.38 -6.54 -7.90
N ILE A 19 -5.03 -5.37 -8.07
CA ILE A 19 -6.40 -5.27 -8.59
C ILE A 19 -6.49 -5.95 -9.97
N ALA A 20 -5.55 -5.64 -10.87
CA ALA A 20 -5.52 -6.24 -12.20
C ALA A 20 -5.30 -7.75 -12.13
N VAL A 21 -4.47 -8.25 -11.20
CA VAL A 21 -4.27 -9.69 -11.01
C VAL A 21 -5.55 -10.35 -10.53
N TYR A 22 -6.21 -9.83 -9.50
CA TYR A 22 -7.46 -10.41 -8.99
C TYR A 22 -8.56 -10.41 -10.05
N MET A 23 -8.83 -9.26 -10.67
CA MET A 23 -9.94 -9.12 -11.61
C MET A 23 -9.71 -9.82 -12.95
N LEU A 24 -8.49 -9.79 -13.49
CA LEU A 24 -8.22 -10.28 -14.84
C LEU A 24 -7.74 -11.72 -14.87
N LEU A 25 -7.08 -12.19 -13.81
CA LEU A 25 -6.43 -13.50 -13.78
C LEU A 25 -7.05 -14.44 -12.73
N GLY A 26 -7.39 -13.93 -11.55
CA GLY A 26 -7.98 -14.71 -10.46
C GLY A 26 -9.45 -15.04 -10.70
N GLU A 27 -10.31 -14.02 -10.80
CA GLU A 27 -11.77 -14.19 -10.95
C GLU A 27 -12.16 -14.87 -12.26
N THR A 28 -11.33 -14.73 -13.31
CA THR A 28 -11.54 -15.39 -14.60
C THR A 28 -11.20 -16.89 -14.58
N GLY A 29 -10.55 -17.37 -13.52
CA GLY A 29 -10.09 -18.75 -13.38
C GLY A 29 -8.86 -19.08 -14.24
N ILE A 30 -8.17 -18.08 -14.80
CA ILE A 30 -6.90 -18.29 -15.53
C ILE A 30 -5.82 -18.78 -14.57
N LEU A 31 -5.82 -18.26 -13.34
CA LEU A 31 -4.94 -18.69 -12.26
C LEU A 31 -5.75 -19.34 -11.15
N ASP A 32 -5.16 -20.34 -10.48
CA ASP A 32 -5.67 -20.79 -9.19
C ASP A 32 -5.43 -19.72 -8.09
N LYS A 33 -6.06 -19.92 -6.93
CA LYS A 33 -5.99 -18.97 -5.80
C LYS A 33 -4.55 -18.74 -5.33
N GLY A 34 -3.77 -19.80 -5.16
CA GLY A 34 -2.37 -19.71 -4.70
C GLY A 34 -1.46 -18.94 -5.67
N HIS A 35 -1.63 -19.16 -6.98
CA HIS A 35 -0.89 -18.41 -8.00
C HIS A 35 -1.37 -16.96 -8.12
N THR A 36 -2.68 -16.72 -7.96
CA THR A 36 -3.26 -15.37 -7.93
C THR A 36 -2.66 -14.55 -6.80
N GLU A 37 -2.68 -15.05 -5.56
CA GLU A 37 -2.11 -14.33 -4.41
C GLU A 37 -0.60 -14.11 -4.57
N LYS A 38 0.13 -15.10 -5.09
CA LYS A 38 1.57 -14.99 -5.31
C LYS A 38 1.92 -13.88 -6.31
N ILE A 39 1.17 -13.76 -7.41
CA ILE A 39 1.43 -12.73 -8.42
C ILE A 39 0.94 -11.35 -7.92
N ALA A 40 -0.19 -11.30 -7.22
CA ALA A 40 -0.68 -10.08 -6.58
C ALA A 40 0.34 -9.55 -5.56
N ALA A 41 0.97 -10.44 -4.78
CA ALA A 41 2.03 -10.09 -3.84
C ALA A 41 3.23 -9.41 -4.53
N TYR A 42 3.66 -9.90 -5.70
CA TYR A 42 4.75 -9.28 -6.45
C TYR A 42 4.40 -7.86 -6.92
N ALA A 43 3.14 -7.63 -7.28
CA ALA A 43 2.67 -6.29 -7.59
C ALA A 43 2.66 -5.40 -6.32
N LEU A 44 2.17 -5.89 -5.19
CA LEU A 44 2.11 -5.14 -3.93
C LEU A 44 3.50 -4.75 -3.39
N ILE A 45 4.55 -5.54 -3.66
CA ILE A 45 5.94 -5.19 -3.31
C ILE A 45 6.38 -3.87 -3.96
N THR A 46 5.73 -3.42 -5.03
CA THR A 46 6.04 -2.11 -5.61
C THR A 46 5.65 -0.92 -4.72
N ILE A 47 4.78 -1.12 -3.72
CA ILE A 47 4.42 -0.10 -2.72
C ILE A 47 5.70 0.43 -2.01
N PRO A 48 6.44 -0.38 -1.21
CA PRO A 48 7.63 0.12 -0.53
C PRO A 48 8.73 0.59 -1.50
N LEU A 49 8.83 0.01 -2.70
CA LEU A 49 9.81 0.45 -3.70
C LEU A 49 9.52 1.88 -4.18
N ALA A 50 8.26 2.21 -4.47
CA ALA A 50 7.86 3.56 -4.87
C ALA A 50 8.15 4.60 -3.77
N PHE A 51 7.80 4.27 -2.52
CA PHE A 51 8.09 5.15 -1.38
C PHE A 51 9.59 5.32 -1.11
N MET A 52 10.37 4.24 -1.23
CA MET A 52 11.83 4.26 -1.08
C MET A 52 12.53 5.11 -2.16
N MET A 53 12.11 4.99 -3.42
CA MET A 53 12.66 5.81 -4.50
C MET A 53 12.32 7.29 -4.32
N THR A 54 11.09 7.58 -3.88
CA THR A 54 10.65 8.96 -3.62
C THR A 54 11.42 9.60 -2.45
N ARG A 55 11.67 8.83 -1.39
CA ARG A 55 12.52 9.22 -0.26
C ARG A 55 13.91 9.70 -0.72
N ASN A 56 14.50 9.04 -1.72
CA ASN A 56 15.86 9.36 -2.18
C ASN A 56 15.97 10.68 -2.96
N VAL A 57 14.85 11.29 -3.35
CA VAL A 57 14.85 12.58 -4.06
C VAL A 57 15.10 13.74 -3.11
N ASN A 58 14.59 13.69 -1.87
CA ASN A 58 14.62 14.85 -0.96
C ASN A 58 15.65 14.71 0.17
N LYS A 59 16.92 14.47 -0.20
CA LYS A 59 18.02 14.27 0.77
C LYS A 59 18.30 15.51 1.66
N ASN A 60 17.77 16.68 1.29
CA ASN A 60 17.98 17.95 1.98
C ASN A 60 16.78 18.40 2.83
N ALA A 61 15.75 17.55 3.00
CA ALA A 61 14.66 17.84 3.92
C ALA A 61 15.18 17.99 5.35
N PHE A 62 14.51 18.82 6.16
CA PHE A 62 14.84 18.97 7.58
C PHE A 62 14.85 17.59 8.26
N ILE A 63 15.86 17.29 9.10
CA ILE A 63 16.09 15.95 9.69
C ILE A 63 14.80 15.33 10.26
N LYS A 64 13.97 16.15 10.93
CA LYS A 64 12.69 15.68 11.49
C LYS A 64 11.71 15.17 10.42
N VAL A 65 11.64 15.82 9.26
CA VAL A 65 10.78 15.40 8.13
C VAL A 65 11.26 14.07 7.56
N GLN A 66 12.57 13.90 7.43
CA GLN A 66 13.16 12.64 6.97
C GLN A 66 12.83 11.48 7.93
N THR A 67 12.79 11.74 9.24
CA THR A 67 12.39 10.73 10.24
C THR A 67 10.96 10.22 10.01
N TYR A 68 10.00 11.08 9.66
CA TYR A 68 8.64 10.65 9.34
C TYR A 68 8.59 9.74 8.12
N ILE A 69 9.32 10.10 7.06
CA ILE A 69 9.37 9.33 5.81
C ILE A 69 10.03 7.97 6.03
N ASP A 70 11.15 7.94 6.76
CA ASP A 70 11.92 6.72 7.02
C ASP A 70 11.16 5.78 7.97
N ALA A 71 10.53 6.31 9.03
CA ALA A 71 9.68 5.53 9.93
C ALA A 71 8.44 4.99 9.19
N GLY A 72 7.82 5.83 8.35
CA GLY A 72 6.69 5.44 7.50
C GLY A 72 7.06 4.28 6.57
N LEU A 73 8.19 4.37 5.87
CA LEU A 73 8.68 3.31 4.99
C LEU A 73 8.93 1.99 5.76
N LEU A 74 9.52 2.07 6.96
CA LEU A 74 9.74 0.88 7.79
C LEU A 74 8.40 0.20 8.16
N MET A 75 7.40 0.98 8.57
CA MET A 75 6.07 0.47 8.88
C MET A 75 5.38 -0.14 7.66
N ILE A 76 5.50 0.49 6.48
CA ILE A 76 5.00 -0.08 5.21
C ILE A 76 5.59 -1.45 4.97
N VAL A 77 6.93 -1.60 5.06
CA VAL A 77 7.60 -2.87 4.81
C VAL A 77 7.16 -3.94 5.81
N VAL A 78 7.13 -3.62 7.11
CA VAL A 78 6.73 -4.56 8.16
C VAL A 78 5.28 -5.01 7.97
N GLY A 79 4.35 -4.06 7.83
CA GLY A 79 2.93 -4.34 7.68
C GLY A 79 2.61 -5.13 6.40
N LEU A 80 3.23 -4.74 5.28
CA LEU A 80 3.06 -5.43 4.00
C LEU A 80 3.52 -6.88 4.11
N ILE A 81 4.71 -7.15 4.67
CA ILE A 81 5.20 -8.53 4.80
C ILE A 81 4.24 -9.38 5.63
N MET A 82 3.71 -8.84 6.73
CA MET A 82 2.70 -9.55 7.54
C MET A 82 1.43 -9.85 6.75
N GLY A 83 0.92 -8.88 5.98
CA GLY A 83 -0.24 -9.07 5.10
C GLY A 83 0.00 -10.15 4.04
N LEU A 84 1.15 -10.11 3.36
CA LEU A 84 1.51 -11.10 2.34
C LEU A 84 1.71 -12.51 2.92
N VAL A 85 2.23 -12.63 4.14
CA VAL A 85 2.31 -13.91 4.84
C VAL A 85 0.92 -14.45 5.15
N SER A 86 0.01 -13.59 5.61
CA SER A 86 -1.40 -13.96 5.80
C SER A 86 -2.03 -14.46 4.50
N ASP A 87 -1.89 -13.73 3.41
CA ASP A 87 -2.46 -14.12 2.11
C ASP A 87 -1.89 -15.47 1.65
N ALA A 88 -0.59 -15.69 1.83
CA ALA A 88 0.04 -16.97 1.53
C ALA A 88 -0.57 -18.12 2.35
N ILE A 89 -0.81 -17.92 3.64
CA ILE A 89 -1.46 -18.92 4.51
C ILE A 89 -2.90 -19.20 4.02
N ASN A 90 -3.70 -18.17 3.80
CA ASN A 90 -5.10 -18.29 3.38
C ASN A 90 -5.27 -18.89 1.97
N SER A 91 -4.28 -18.69 1.10
CA SER A 91 -4.25 -19.23 -0.26
C SER A 91 -3.81 -20.69 -0.33
N ALA A 92 -3.13 -21.20 0.70
CA ALA A 92 -2.65 -22.57 0.76
C ALA A 92 -3.75 -23.56 1.16
N GLU A 93 -4.88 -23.08 1.70
CA GLU A 93 -6.08 -23.87 2.04
C GLU A 93 -5.78 -25.13 2.87
N LEU A 94 -4.81 -25.02 3.77
CA LEU A 94 -4.31 -26.16 4.56
C LEU A 94 -5.37 -26.69 5.54
N SER A 95 -6.06 -25.78 6.25
CA SER A 95 -7.17 -26.09 7.15
C SER A 95 -7.99 -24.83 7.46
N ALA A 96 -9.16 -25.01 8.07
CA ALA A 96 -9.98 -23.89 8.54
C ALA A 96 -9.29 -23.08 9.64
N GLU A 97 -8.60 -23.76 10.57
CA GLU A 97 -7.82 -23.11 11.63
C GLU A 97 -6.66 -22.29 11.05
N SER A 98 -6.01 -22.81 10.00
CA SER A 98 -4.94 -22.10 9.30
C SER A 98 -5.46 -20.78 8.70
N ASN A 99 -6.66 -20.78 8.12
CA ASN A 99 -7.24 -19.57 7.54
C ASN A 99 -7.57 -18.51 8.62
N LEU A 100 -8.07 -18.94 9.78
CA LEU A 100 -8.34 -18.03 10.90
C LEU A 100 -7.05 -17.37 11.43
N ILE A 101 -5.93 -18.11 11.44
CA ILE A 101 -4.62 -17.55 11.81
C ILE A 101 -4.19 -16.50 10.78
N GLY A 102 -4.33 -16.81 9.48
CA GLY A 102 -4.02 -15.86 8.41
C GLY A 102 -4.83 -14.58 8.56
N GLU A 103 -6.15 -14.66 8.65
CA GLU A 103 -7.04 -13.51 8.84
C GLU A 103 -6.66 -12.64 10.05
N ALA A 104 -6.36 -13.26 11.21
CA ALA A 104 -5.95 -12.51 12.40
C ALA A 104 -4.65 -11.72 12.19
N ILE A 105 -3.70 -12.28 11.44
CA ILE A 105 -2.45 -11.61 11.07
C ILE A 105 -2.71 -10.51 10.05
N ALA A 106 -3.58 -10.76 9.06
CA ALA A 106 -3.91 -9.85 7.96
C ALA A 106 -4.30 -8.47 8.48
N TRP A 107 -5.29 -8.40 9.38
CA TRP A 107 -5.82 -7.13 9.87
C TRP A 107 -4.75 -6.28 10.56
N THR A 108 -3.87 -6.92 11.33
CA THR A 108 -2.74 -6.25 11.97
C THR A 108 -1.71 -5.78 10.94
N GLY A 109 -1.33 -6.65 10.00
CA GLY A 109 -0.34 -6.34 8.96
C GLY A 109 -0.78 -5.19 8.06
N TRP A 110 -1.99 -5.28 7.49
CA TRP A 110 -2.56 -4.25 6.64
C TRP A 110 -2.71 -2.92 7.38
N SER A 111 -3.19 -2.96 8.63
CA SER A 111 -3.30 -1.77 9.48
C SER A 111 -1.94 -1.07 9.65
N ILE A 112 -0.88 -1.81 10.00
CA ILE A 112 0.48 -1.26 10.13
C ILE A 112 0.98 -0.65 8.80
N MET A 113 0.69 -1.30 7.67
CA MET A 113 1.09 -0.78 6.36
C MET A 113 0.44 0.59 6.11
N TYR A 114 -0.87 0.72 6.32
CA TYR A 114 -1.59 1.99 6.13
C TYR A 114 -1.16 3.06 7.14
N LEU A 115 -0.81 2.68 8.37
CA LEU A 115 -0.18 3.59 9.32
C LEU A 115 1.15 4.13 8.77
N GLY A 116 1.95 3.26 8.17
CA GLY A 116 3.19 3.66 7.50
C GLY A 116 2.96 4.65 6.37
N ILE A 117 1.99 4.39 5.49
CA ILE A 117 1.59 5.31 4.41
C ILE A 117 1.15 6.67 4.97
N PHE A 118 0.40 6.67 6.08
CA PHE A 118 -0.03 7.90 6.76
C PHE A 118 1.17 8.75 7.20
N PHE A 119 2.13 8.14 7.92
CA PHE A 119 3.34 8.82 8.38
C PHE A 119 4.19 9.33 7.21
N THR A 120 4.31 8.56 6.13
CA THR A 120 5.00 9.01 4.92
C THR A 120 4.29 10.19 4.26
N GLY A 121 2.95 10.19 4.20
CA GLY A 121 2.16 11.33 3.72
C GLY A 121 2.35 12.60 4.56
N LEU A 122 2.43 12.46 5.89
CA LEU A 122 2.74 13.58 6.79
C LEU A 122 4.14 14.13 6.51
N GLY A 123 5.10 13.24 6.26
CA GLY A 123 6.42 13.63 5.78
C GLY A 123 6.34 14.45 4.50
N TYR A 124 5.57 13.99 3.51
CA TYR A 124 5.43 14.69 2.23
C TYR A 124 4.73 16.05 2.34
N LEU A 125 3.81 16.24 3.29
CA LEU A 125 3.20 17.55 3.59
C LEU A 125 4.22 18.61 4.01
N CYS A 126 5.36 18.19 4.57
CA CYS A 126 6.44 19.06 4.97
C CYS A 126 7.51 19.25 3.87
N THR A 127 7.20 18.89 2.62
CA THR A 127 8.14 18.94 1.48
C THR A 127 7.48 19.51 0.24
N ASN A 128 8.29 19.81 -0.79
CA ASN A 128 7.82 20.18 -2.12
C ASN A 128 7.78 18.98 -3.10
N LEU A 129 7.83 17.73 -2.60
CA LEU A 129 7.84 16.53 -3.45
C LEU A 129 6.53 16.38 -4.24
N PHE A 130 5.41 16.71 -3.60
CA PHE A 130 4.07 16.68 -4.16
C PHE A 130 3.32 17.93 -3.71
N PRO A 131 2.28 18.35 -4.44
CA PRO A 131 1.36 19.38 -3.95
C PRO A 131 0.77 18.98 -2.59
N ASN A 132 0.66 19.94 -1.67
CA ASN A 132 0.17 19.68 -0.30
C ASN A 132 -1.18 18.96 -0.25
N TRP A 133 -2.10 19.26 -1.18
CA TRP A 133 -3.39 18.58 -1.23
C TRP A 133 -3.26 17.07 -1.51
N LEU A 134 -2.28 16.66 -2.32
CA LEU A 134 -2.06 15.26 -2.67
C LEU A 134 -1.39 14.51 -1.51
N SER A 135 -0.40 15.12 -0.87
CA SER A 135 0.20 14.58 0.37
C SER A 135 -0.84 14.47 1.48
N GLY A 136 -1.70 15.49 1.63
CA GLY A 136 -2.80 15.48 2.60
C GLY A 136 -3.84 14.42 2.30
N LEU A 137 -4.17 14.20 1.02
CA LEU A 137 -5.08 13.13 0.61
C LEU A 137 -4.49 11.74 0.90
N LEU A 138 -3.19 11.53 0.64
CA LEU A 138 -2.49 10.30 1.00
C LEU A 138 -2.57 10.04 2.50
N SER A 139 -2.25 11.04 3.33
CA SER A 139 -2.36 10.93 4.78
C SER A 139 -3.79 10.62 5.23
N LEU A 140 -4.78 11.36 4.74
CA LEU A 140 -6.16 11.18 5.19
C LEU A 140 -6.71 9.79 4.85
N THR A 141 -6.55 9.37 3.59
CA THR A 141 -7.13 8.09 3.11
C THR A 141 -6.46 6.88 3.76
N SER A 142 -5.15 6.93 3.96
CA SER A 142 -4.42 5.88 4.67
C SER A 142 -4.73 5.87 6.17
N PHE A 143 -4.91 7.03 6.81
CA PHE A 143 -5.32 7.09 8.21
C PHE A 143 -6.72 6.52 8.45
N VAL A 144 -7.69 6.85 7.58
CA VAL A 144 -9.05 6.29 7.67
C VAL A 144 -9.01 4.77 7.55
N MET A 145 -8.25 4.24 6.59
CA MET A 145 -8.09 2.80 6.41
C MET A 145 -7.40 2.14 7.63
N PHE A 146 -6.31 2.72 8.11
CA PHE A 146 -5.64 2.29 9.34
C PHE A 146 -6.59 2.25 10.54
N ALA A 147 -7.30 3.35 10.81
CA ALA A 147 -8.20 3.45 11.96
C ALA A 147 -9.34 2.45 11.87
N TYR A 148 -9.87 2.23 10.67
CA TYR A 148 -10.91 1.23 10.42
C TYR A 148 -10.42 -0.18 10.77
N LEU A 149 -9.26 -0.58 10.26
CA LEU A 149 -8.68 -1.89 10.52
C LEU A 149 -8.20 -2.08 11.97
N ALA A 150 -7.71 -1.01 12.62
CA ALA A 150 -7.14 -1.07 13.96
C ALA A 150 -8.19 -1.15 15.08
N ILE A 151 -9.38 -0.59 14.87
CA ILE A 151 -10.39 -0.42 15.93
C ILE A 151 -11.41 -1.56 15.92
N LEU A 152 -11.73 -2.10 14.75
CA LEU A 152 -12.79 -3.10 14.62
C LEU A 152 -12.32 -4.51 14.99
N SER A 153 -13.25 -5.31 15.52
CA SER A 153 -12.99 -6.73 15.78
C SER A 153 -12.88 -7.53 14.47
N PRO A 154 -12.22 -8.70 14.48
CA PRO A 154 -12.15 -9.56 13.30
C PRO A 154 -13.51 -9.91 12.70
N GLU A 155 -14.52 -10.13 13.54
CA GLU A 155 -15.90 -10.41 13.11
C GLU A 155 -16.52 -9.20 12.38
N GLN A 156 -16.31 -7.98 12.90
CA GLN A 156 -16.78 -6.75 12.25
C GLN A 156 -16.08 -6.51 10.91
N LEU A 157 -14.78 -6.80 10.84
CA LEU A 157 -13.98 -6.68 9.61
C LEU A 157 -14.41 -7.69 8.55
N SER A 158 -14.63 -8.95 8.94
CA SER A 158 -15.13 -9.99 8.02
C SER A 158 -16.50 -9.62 7.43
N ASN A 159 -17.39 -9.04 8.24
CA ASN A 159 -18.73 -8.63 7.79
C ASN A 159 -18.73 -7.35 6.92
N SER A 160 -17.63 -6.60 6.90
CA SER A 160 -17.50 -5.32 6.18
C SER A 160 -16.45 -5.34 5.08
N GLY A 161 -15.83 -6.49 4.82
CA GLY A 161 -14.77 -6.68 3.81
C GLY A 161 -15.16 -6.10 2.45
N ASP A 162 -16.21 -6.62 1.84
CA ASP A 162 -16.62 -6.22 0.49
C ASP A 162 -17.29 -4.85 0.44
N SER A 163 -17.98 -4.45 1.52
CA SER A 163 -18.80 -3.24 1.54
C SER A 163 -18.03 -1.98 1.95
N ILE A 164 -16.93 -2.12 2.70
CA ILE A 164 -16.17 -0.98 3.24
C ILE A 164 -14.66 -1.15 3.01
N VAL A 165 -14.06 -2.29 3.38
CA VAL A 165 -12.60 -2.50 3.27
C VAL A 165 -12.15 -2.40 1.81
N ALA A 166 -12.85 -3.07 0.89
CA ALA A 166 -12.54 -3.02 -0.54
C ALA A 166 -12.66 -1.59 -1.11
N PRO A 167 -13.76 -0.84 -0.92
CA PRO A 167 -13.81 0.58 -1.31
C PRO A 167 -12.69 1.45 -0.73
N LEU A 168 -12.34 1.29 0.56
CA LEU A 168 -11.27 2.05 1.19
C LEU A 168 -9.89 1.73 0.61
N TRP A 169 -9.64 0.45 0.31
CA TRP A 169 -8.45 0.03 -0.41
C TRP A 169 -8.39 0.66 -1.80
N MET A 170 -9.48 0.60 -2.57
CA MET A 170 -9.58 1.21 -3.91
C MET A 170 -9.30 2.72 -3.89
N ILE A 171 -9.78 3.44 -2.87
CA ILE A 171 -9.48 4.86 -2.69
C ILE A 171 -7.98 5.08 -2.48
N ASN A 172 -7.34 4.31 -1.60
CA ASN A 172 -5.89 4.40 -1.38
C ASN A 172 -5.11 4.07 -2.66
N SER A 173 -5.51 3.02 -3.38
CA SER A 173 -4.94 2.64 -4.67
C SER A 173 -5.02 3.76 -5.70
N LEU A 174 -6.15 4.46 -5.79
CA LEU A 174 -6.30 5.60 -6.68
C LEU A 174 -5.32 6.74 -6.33
N VAL A 175 -5.13 7.01 -5.04
CA VAL A 175 -4.15 8.02 -4.59
C VAL A 175 -2.73 7.63 -5.01
N LEU A 176 -2.35 6.35 -4.89
CA LEU A 176 -1.05 5.85 -5.38
C LEU A 176 -0.88 6.07 -6.89
N VAL A 177 -1.91 5.78 -7.69
CA VAL A 177 -1.87 6.05 -9.14
C VAL A 177 -1.65 7.53 -9.43
N VAL A 178 -2.35 8.42 -8.72
CA VAL A 178 -2.20 9.87 -8.88
C VAL A 178 -0.78 10.31 -8.49
N LEU A 179 -0.22 9.80 -7.39
CA LEU A 179 1.19 10.04 -7.03
C LEU A 179 2.15 9.60 -8.14
N GLY A 180 1.88 8.47 -8.78
CA GLY A 180 2.66 7.98 -9.92
C GLY A 180 2.64 8.95 -11.10
N ILE A 181 1.46 9.45 -11.47
CA ILE A 181 1.30 10.44 -12.55
C ILE A 181 2.06 11.73 -12.22
N PHE A 182 1.95 12.24 -10.99
CA PHE A 182 2.68 13.43 -10.55
C PHE A 182 4.19 13.23 -10.54
N THR A 183 4.65 12.03 -10.14
CA THR A 183 6.08 11.67 -10.13
C THR A 183 6.67 11.71 -11.55
N ILE A 184 5.95 11.15 -12.54
CA ILE A 184 6.39 11.16 -13.95
C ILE A 184 6.46 12.60 -14.49
N ARG A 185 5.47 13.42 -14.15
CA ARG A 185 5.32 14.80 -14.65
C ARG A 185 6.20 15.82 -13.93
N ARG A 186 6.87 15.45 -12.84
CA ARG A 186 7.71 16.36 -12.08
C ARG A 186 8.82 16.94 -12.97
N VAL A 187 8.91 18.26 -13.00
CA VAL A 187 10.03 18.99 -13.62
C VAL A 187 11.22 18.86 -12.68
N GLU A 188 12.37 18.42 -13.19
CA GLU A 188 13.60 18.43 -12.41
C GLU A 188 14.15 19.85 -12.47
N GLU A 189 14.26 20.50 -11.31
CA GLU A 189 15.09 21.69 -11.18
C GLU A 189 16.54 21.20 -11.23
N ASN A 190 17.25 21.54 -12.32
CA ASN A 190 18.68 21.28 -12.49
C ASN A 190 19.51 22.14 -11.54
#